data_AF-A0AAN8NYP7-F1
#
_entry.id   AF-A0AAN8NYP7-F1
#
_cell.length_a   1.000
_cell.length_b   1.000
_cell.length_c   1.000
_cell.angle_alpha   90.00
_cell.angle_beta   90.00
_cell.angle_gamma   90.00
#
_symmetry.space_group_name_H-M   'P 1'
#
loop_
_entity.id
_entity.type
_entity.pdbx_description
1 polymer ?
#
loop_
_entity_poly.entity_id
_entity_poly.type
_entity_poly.pdbx_seq_one_letter_code
_entity_poly.pdbx_strand_id
1 'polypeptide(L)'
;MASVLTDSRGFATTGSQTQTLEPRKSRKRSSSLLGAEIPGDTSAPAISTSRSPAARQASKTRRRKLSKQRQNGQMIPGPENFFLWYKEMSYRHTWINPLIAMLIIVGCYLPNPTRSNWAHDFIFVAYPIEEKGPNGEQLYSKGLGDGKFLFFYTLFFTFTREFIMQRMLYPLSQKLLPKSTRRNKATIARFLEQAYTAIYFAVFGPLGLYVMSQTPGLWFFNTTPYWSTHPNIIHTAVFKAYYLLQWSYWLQQAIVLILMLEKPRKDFKELVVHHIVTVALITLSWRFHFTYIGLSVFITHDISDFFLATSKVFNYIDSPITGPYFVVFIFNWIYLRHYHNLWILWSVFYELPYVGEYYLDWDEPHYKCGLAKLVISSLLSALQLVNIFWLYCVLRVAYRYVFKAELADVRSEDEGGEDDEDVGFDDDDTKTPTPEETPKIQLNGEALASPIEGQATGFENHRPNGVHKRT
;
A
#
# COMPACT_ATOMS: atom_id res chain seq x y z
N MET A 1 -37.47 -34.75 -81.48
CA MET A 1 -37.29 -33.39 -80.93
C MET A 1 -35.94 -33.39 -80.20
N ALA A 2 -34.79 -33.21 -80.85
CA ALA A 2 -34.20 -31.94 -81.33
C ALA A 2 -34.28 -30.85 -80.24
N SER A 3 -33.20 -30.29 -79.69
CA SER A 3 -32.08 -29.66 -80.40
C SER A 3 -30.83 -29.53 -79.52
N VAL A 4 -29.67 -29.70 -80.16
CA VAL A 4 -28.36 -29.15 -79.80
C VAL A 4 -28.35 -27.66 -80.15
N LEU A 5 -27.69 -26.80 -79.37
CA LEU A 5 -27.16 -25.52 -79.85
C LEU A 5 -25.84 -25.17 -79.15
N THR A 6 -24.98 -24.59 -79.96
CA THR A 6 -23.54 -24.35 -79.83
C THR A 6 -23.22 -22.90 -79.45
N ASP A 7 -22.08 -22.75 -78.77
CA ASP A 7 -21.04 -21.70 -78.92
C ASP A 7 -21.32 -20.22 -78.52
N SER A 8 -20.42 -19.63 -77.74
CA SER A 8 -19.59 -18.48 -78.17
C SER A 8 -18.74 -17.89 -77.03
N ARG A 9 -17.52 -17.52 -77.41
CA ARG A 9 -16.45 -16.91 -76.60
C ARG A 9 -16.87 -15.55 -76.00
N GLY A 10 -16.51 -15.33 -74.74
CA GLY A 10 -16.46 -14.01 -74.11
C GLY A 10 -15.17 -13.86 -73.30
N PHE A 11 -14.24 -13.06 -73.81
CA PHE A 11 -12.99 -12.67 -73.17
C PHE A 11 -13.28 -11.47 -72.25
N ALA A 12 -12.99 -11.57 -70.95
CA ALA A 12 -12.86 -10.41 -70.07
C ALA A 12 -11.93 -10.74 -68.88
N THR A 13 -10.72 -10.22 -68.98
CA THR A 13 -9.75 -9.99 -67.90
C THR A 13 -10.37 -9.24 -66.72
N THR A 14 -10.02 -9.59 -65.47
CA THR A 14 -9.48 -8.66 -64.44
C THR A 14 -9.40 -9.32 -63.06
N GLY A 15 -8.36 -8.99 -62.29
CA GLY A 15 -8.42 -8.95 -60.83
C GLY A 15 -7.68 -10.02 -60.04
N SER A 16 -6.34 -9.99 -60.05
CA SER A 16 -5.54 -10.57 -58.96
C SER A 16 -5.85 -9.82 -57.65
N GLN A 17 -6.71 -10.38 -56.80
CA GLN A 17 -6.85 -9.90 -55.42
C GLN A 17 -5.72 -10.50 -54.57
N THR A 18 -4.67 -9.71 -54.43
CA THR A 18 -3.65 -9.85 -53.40
C THR A 18 -4.34 -9.73 -52.05
N GLN A 19 -4.56 -10.85 -51.34
CA GLN A 19 -4.98 -10.82 -49.94
C GLN A 19 -3.87 -10.17 -49.11
N THR A 20 -4.01 -8.88 -48.85
CA THR A 20 -3.29 -8.21 -47.77
C THR A 20 -3.75 -8.84 -46.46
N LEU A 21 -2.94 -9.76 -45.93
CA LEU A 21 -3.05 -10.25 -44.56
C LEU A 21 -2.96 -9.04 -43.62
N GLU A 22 -4.10 -8.57 -43.13
CA GLU A 22 -4.12 -7.59 -42.05
C GLU A 22 -3.31 -8.15 -40.87
N PRO A 23 -2.45 -7.32 -40.24
CA PRO A 23 -1.74 -7.75 -39.05
C PRO A 23 -2.77 -8.07 -37.97
N ARG A 24 -2.89 -9.35 -37.63
CA ARG A 24 -3.73 -9.89 -36.55
C ARG A 24 -3.55 -9.01 -35.30
N LYS A 25 -4.48 -8.08 -35.07
CA LYS A 25 -4.51 -7.22 -33.88
C LYS A 25 -4.40 -8.14 -32.67
N SER A 26 -3.32 -7.97 -31.90
CA SER A 26 -3.09 -8.72 -30.67
C SER A 26 -4.29 -8.49 -29.75
N ARG A 27 -5.12 -9.52 -29.56
CA ARG A 27 -6.25 -9.54 -28.62
C ARG A 27 -5.71 -9.22 -27.22
N LYS A 28 -5.83 -7.96 -26.78
CA LYS A 28 -5.64 -7.58 -25.38
C LYS A 28 -6.87 -8.09 -24.63
N ARG A 29 -6.78 -9.29 -24.08
CA ARG A 29 -7.76 -9.79 -23.11
C ARG A 29 -7.49 -9.08 -21.76
N SER A 30 -8.28 -8.04 -21.48
CA SER A 30 -8.60 -7.49 -20.15
C SER A 30 -9.93 -8.16 -19.76
N SER A 31 -10.22 -8.60 -18.54
CA SER A 31 -10.12 -7.94 -17.25
C SER A 31 -10.05 -8.99 -16.12
N SER A 32 -9.66 -8.59 -14.92
CA SER A 32 -9.82 -9.39 -13.69
C SER A 32 -11.28 -9.82 -13.50
N LEU A 33 -11.56 -10.93 -12.82
CA LEU A 33 -12.91 -11.43 -12.50
C LEU A 33 -13.88 -10.34 -12.01
N LEU A 34 -13.41 -9.37 -11.21
CA LEU A 34 -14.24 -8.27 -10.69
C LEU A 34 -14.35 -7.04 -11.62
N GLY A 35 -13.69 -7.03 -12.77
CA GLY A 35 -13.71 -5.92 -13.75
C GLY A 35 -13.08 -4.61 -13.30
N ALA A 36 -12.78 -4.43 -12.00
CA ALA A 36 -12.19 -3.23 -11.43
C ALA A 36 -11.33 -3.54 -10.18
N GLU A 37 -10.45 -2.60 -9.82
CA GLU A 37 -9.67 -2.66 -8.58
C GLU A 37 -10.56 -2.25 -7.40
N ILE A 38 -10.61 -3.06 -6.34
CA ILE A 38 -11.37 -2.76 -5.12
C ILE A 38 -10.66 -1.61 -4.36
N PRO A 39 -11.28 -0.45 -4.12
CA PRO A 39 -10.65 0.62 -3.31
C PRO A 39 -10.48 0.22 -1.84
N GLY A 40 -9.60 0.90 -1.09
CA GLY A 40 -9.44 0.67 0.36
C GLY A 40 -8.11 1.16 0.97
N ASP A 41 -8.07 1.21 2.30
CA ASP A 41 -7.00 1.74 3.17
C ASP A 41 -5.71 0.92 3.21
N THR A 42 -5.79 -0.37 2.93
CA THR A 42 -4.77 -1.39 3.24
C THR A 42 -3.42 -1.31 2.50
N SER A 43 -3.23 -0.35 1.59
CA SER A 43 -2.12 -0.41 0.65
C SER A 43 -1.39 0.90 0.48
N ALA A 44 -0.44 1.17 1.36
CA ALA A 44 0.70 1.99 0.97
C ALA A 44 1.63 1.16 0.06
N PRO A 45 2.43 1.77 -0.83
CA PRO A 45 3.37 1.06 -1.68
C PRO A 45 4.65 0.63 -0.95
N ALA A 46 5.45 -0.25 -1.53
CA ALA A 46 6.79 -0.58 -1.04
C ALA A 46 7.85 0.32 -1.69
N ILE A 47 8.99 0.55 -1.03
CA ILE A 47 10.17 1.25 -1.59
C ILE A 47 10.63 0.55 -2.88
N SER A 48 10.52 -0.78 -2.93
CA SER A 48 10.88 -1.55 -4.11
C SER A 48 9.92 -1.36 -5.30
N THR A 49 8.64 -1.06 -5.06
CA THR A 49 7.62 -0.87 -6.10
C THR A 49 7.52 0.59 -6.58
N SER A 50 8.10 1.53 -5.83
CA SER A 50 7.97 2.99 -5.95
C SER A 50 9.18 3.74 -6.57
N ARG A 51 9.78 3.23 -7.65
CA ARG A 51 11.05 3.78 -8.18
C ARG A 51 10.90 4.87 -9.24
N SER A 52 11.48 6.05 -8.97
CA SER A 52 11.52 7.19 -9.91
C SER A 52 12.39 6.95 -11.16
N PRO A 53 12.11 7.64 -12.29
CA PRO A 53 12.91 7.54 -13.52
C PRO A 53 14.38 7.91 -13.33
N ALA A 54 14.66 8.99 -12.60
CA ALA A 54 16.01 9.45 -12.28
C ALA A 54 16.79 8.39 -11.49
N ALA A 55 16.16 7.76 -10.50
CA ALA A 55 16.78 6.69 -9.72
C ALA A 55 17.12 5.46 -10.58
N ARG A 56 16.28 5.13 -11.57
CA ARG A 56 16.55 4.05 -12.55
C ARG A 56 17.73 4.38 -13.45
N GLN A 57 17.84 5.61 -13.94
CA GLN A 57 18.98 6.05 -14.77
C GLN A 57 20.28 6.04 -13.96
N ALA A 58 20.25 6.54 -12.73
CA ALA A 58 21.40 6.52 -11.84
C ALA A 58 21.89 5.09 -11.54
N SER A 59 20.99 4.11 -11.38
CA SER A 59 21.37 2.70 -11.24
C SER A 59 21.99 2.12 -12.50
N LYS A 60 21.44 2.41 -13.69
CA LYS A 60 22.05 1.99 -14.97
C LYS A 60 23.49 2.50 -15.09
N THR A 61 23.74 3.76 -14.71
CA THR A 61 25.08 4.36 -14.72
C THR A 61 26.02 3.69 -13.71
N ARG A 62 25.56 3.47 -12.47
CA ARG A 62 26.35 2.75 -11.44
C ARG A 62 26.73 1.34 -11.89
N ARG A 63 25.78 0.60 -12.49
CA ARG A 63 26.04 -0.74 -13.03
C ARG A 63 27.09 -0.73 -14.14
N ARG A 64 27.07 0.26 -15.02
CA ARG A 64 28.09 0.43 -16.07
C ARG A 64 29.47 0.71 -15.49
N LYS A 65 29.56 1.50 -14.41
CA LYS A 65 30.83 1.73 -13.70
C LYS A 65 31.33 0.45 -13.02
N LEU A 66 30.46 -0.25 -12.30
CA LEU A 66 30.78 -1.52 -11.64
C LEU A 66 31.19 -2.62 -12.63
N SER A 67 30.58 -2.69 -13.82
CA SER A 67 30.98 -3.66 -14.84
C SER A 67 32.34 -3.36 -15.47
N LYS A 68 32.73 -2.07 -15.55
CA LYS A 68 34.05 -1.66 -16.06
C LYS A 68 35.17 -1.91 -15.05
N GLN A 69 34.86 -1.93 -13.77
CA GLN A 69 35.81 -2.17 -12.67
C GLN A 69 35.89 -3.65 -12.25
N ARG A 70 35.61 -4.56 -13.18
CA ARG A 70 35.61 -6.00 -12.96
C ARG A 70 36.74 -6.62 -13.79
N GLN A 71 37.71 -7.27 -13.12
CA GLN A 71 38.81 -7.99 -13.76
C GLN A 71 38.68 -9.48 -13.41
N ASN A 72 38.71 -10.36 -14.40
CA ASN A 72 38.49 -11.82 -14.23
C ASN A 72 37.20 -12.17 -13.45
N GLY A 73 36.12 -11.40 -13.64
CA GLY A 73 34.84 -11.62 -12.95
C GLY A 73 34.81 -11.18 -11.48
N GLN A 74 35.96 -10.83 -10.89
CA GLN A 74 36.09 -10.28 -9.55
C GLN A 74 36.12 -8.74 -9.61
N MET A 75 35.61 -8.13 -8.55
CA MET A 75 35.54 -6.68 -8.43
C MET A 75 36.88 -6.16 -7.92
N ILE A 76 37.44 -5.12 -8.55
CA ILE A 76 38.69 -4.51 -8.11
C ILE A 76 38.49 -3.97 -6.67
N PRO A 77 39.25 -4.44 -5.67
CA PRO A 77 39.09 -3.99 -4.29
C PRO A 77 39.41 -2.49 -4.20
N GLY A 78 38.54 -1.72 -3.54
CA GLY A 78 38.74 -0.30 -3.31
C GLY A 78 37.56 0.33 -2.56
N PRO A 79 37.78 1.35 -1.71
CA PRO A 79 36.72 1.96 -0.90
C PRO A 79 35.61 2.58 -1.76
N GLU A 80 35.95 3.22 -2.88
CA GLU A 80 34.97 3.77 -3.82
C GLU A 80 34.13 2.69 -4.49
N ASN A 81 34.77 1.58 -4.86
CA ASN A 81 34.14 0.43 -5.49
C ASN A 81 33.17 -0.24 -4.50
N PHE A 82 33.58 -0.41 -3.24
CA PHE A 82 32.73 -0.90 -2.17
C PHE A 82 31.50 -0.01 -1.96
N PHE A 83 31.68 1.31 -1.90
CA PHE A 83 30.56 2.24 -1.74
C PHE A 83 29.60 2.21 -2.93
N LEU A 84 30.13 2.13 -4.16
CA LEU A 84 29.33 1.98 -5.37
C LEU A 84 28.54 0.66 -5.38
N TRP A 85 29.17 -0.44 -4.95
CA TRP A 85 28.52 -1.74 -4.80
C TRP A 85 27.43 -1.70 -3.74
N TYR A 86 27.72 -1.15 -2.56
CA TYR A 86 26.74 -0.97 -1.49
C TYR A 86 25.55 -0.16 -1.96
N LYS A 87 25.79 1.00 -2.59
CA LYS A 87 24.71 1.86 -3.13
C LYS A 87 23.87 1.15 -4.19
N GLU A 88 24.47 0.30 -5.02
CA GLU A 88 23.72 -0.50 -6.00
C GLU A 88 22.98 -1.67 -5.34
N MET A 89 23.55 -2.30 -4.31
CA MET A 89 22.89 -3.35 -3.53
C MET A 89 21.70 -2.80 -2.75
N SER A 90 21.86 -1.70 -2.01
CA SER A 90 20.76 -1.01 -1.32
C SER A 90 19.68 -0.53 -2.29
N TYR A 91 20.06 -0.11 -3.51
CA TYR A 91 19.09 0.26 -4.55
C TYR A 91 18.29 -0.96 -5.06
N ARG A 92 18.92 -2.12 -5.21
CA ARG A 92 18.25 -3.34 -5.68
C ARG A 92 17.42 -4.00 -4.60
N HIS A 93 18.02 -4.12 -3.41
CA HIS A 93 17.50 -4.77 -2.23
C HIS A 93 17.28 -3.73 -1.14
N THR A 94 16.13 -3.08 -1.23
CA THR A 94 15.71 -2.00 -0.32
C THR A 94 15.61 -2.45 1.14
N TRP A 95 15.52 -3.75 1.41
CA TRP A 95 15.56 -4.32 2.77
C TRP A 95 16.95 -4.26 3.43
N ILE A 96 18.04 -4.02 2.68
CA ILE A 96 19.40 -3.99 3.24
C ILE A 96 19.59 -2.83 4.23
N ASN A 97 19.12 -1.63 3.88
CA ASN A 97 19.29 -0.45 4.74
C ASN A 97 18.59 -0.57 6.11
N PRO A 98 17.29 -0.92 6.19
CA PRO A 98 16.64 -1.11 7.49
C PRO A 98 17.24 -2.30 8.26
N LEU A 99 17.69 -3.36 7.57
CA LEU A 99 18.40 -4.46 8.22
C LEU A 99 19.71 -4.01 8.87
N ILE A 100 20.54 -3.23 8.17
CA ILE A 100 21.79 -2.72 8.73
C ILE A 100 21.52 -1.84 9.95
N ALA A 101 20.53 -0.93 9.86
CA ALA A 101 20.16 -0.07 10.98
C ALA A 101 19.73 -0.91 12.22
N MET A 102 18.93 -1.95 12.00
CA MET A 102 18.55 -2.88 13.07
C MET A 102 19.74 -3.65 13.64
N LEU A 103 20.62 -4.18 12.79
CA LEU A 103 21.81 -4.93 13.20
C LEU A 103 22.78 -4.07 14.00
N ILE A 104 22.87 -2.76 13.71
CA ILE A 104 23.65 -1.82 14.53
C ILE A 104 23.06 -1.74 15.94
N ILE A 105 21.75 -1.57 16.07
CA ILE A 105 21.07 -1.47 17.38
C ILE A 105 21.25 -2.78 18.17
N VAL A 106 21.02 -3.93 17.54
CA VAL A 106 21.22 -5.24 18.15
C VAL A 106 22.70 -5.45 18.50
N GLY A 107 23.63 -5.04 17.63
CA GLY A 107 25.07 -5.10 17.84
C GLY A 107 25.54 -4.24 19.02
N CYS A 108 24.87 -3.12 19.32
CA CYS A 108 25.12 -2.33 20.52
C CYS A 108 24.54 -2.99 21.79
N TYR A 109 23.52 -3.83 21.66
CA TYR A 109 22.92 -4.56 22.77
C TYR A 109 23.75 -5.78 23.19
N LEU A 110 24.25 -6.57 22.23
CA LEU A 110 24.92 -7.86 22.46
C LEU A 110 26.12 -7.82 23.44
N PRO A 111 26.99 -6.79 23.47
CA PRO A 111 28.12 -6.75 24.40
C PRO A 111 27.71 -6.65 25.87
N ASN A 112 26.51 -6.11 26.16
CA ASN A 112 25.98 -6.00 27.51
C ASN A 112 24.45 -6.20 27.48
N PRO A 113 23.97 -7.46 27.50
CA PRO A 113 22.56 -7.79 27.33
C PRO A 113 21.76 -7.60 28.63
N THR A 114 21.91 -6.44 29.27
CA THR A 114 21.23 -6.07 30.52
C THR A 114 20.21 -4.96 30.29
N ARG A 115 19.29 -4.77 31.24
CA ARG A 115 18.34 -3.64 31.24
C ARG A 115 19.03 -2.27 31.34
N SER A 116 20.27 -2.21 31.81
CA SER A 116 21.05 -0.97 31.89
C SER A 116 21.60 -0.50 30.54
N ASN A 117 21.55 -1.36 29.51
CA ASN A 117 21.97 -0.98 28.17
C ASN A 117 20.93 -0.04 27.54
N TRP A 118 21.36 1.10 26.99
CA TRP A 118 20.48 2.05 26.32
C TRP A 118 19.72 1.44 25.13
N ALA A 119 20.27 0.39 24.51
CA ALA A 119 19.68 -0.34 23.40
C ALA A 119 18.60 -1.35 23.83
N HIS A 120 18.49 -1.69 25.12
CA HIS A 120 17.52 -2.66 25.64
C HIS A 120 16.08 -2.25 25.30
N ASP A 121 15.72 -1.00 25.55
CA ASP A 121 14.36 -0.46 25.33
C ASP A 121 13.96 -0.35 23.85
N PHE A 122 14.92 -0.54 22.91
CA PHE A 122 14.59 -0.66 21.49
C PHE A 122 14.02 -2.05 21.17
N ILE A 123 14.51 -3.09 21.86
CA ILE A 123 14.17 -4.49 21.56
C ILE A 123 13.02 -4.98 22.45
N PHE A 124 13.04 -4.59 23.73
CA PHE A 124 12.11 -5.04 24.76
C PHE A 124 11.26 -3.89 25.29
N VAL A 125 10.09 -4.26 25.82
CA VAL A 125 9.14 -3.31 26.40
C VAL A 125 9.74 -2.61 27.63
N ALA A 126 9.64 -1.27 27.67
CA ALA A 126 10.17 -0.44 28.76
C ALA A 126 9.23 -0.38 29.98
N TYR A 127 9.76 0.06 31.13
CA TYR A 127 9.03 0.32 32.39
C TYR A 127 8.37 -0.90 33.07
N PRO A 128 9.12 -1.97 33.40
CA PRO A 128 8.60 -3.06 34.23
C PRO A 128 8.29 -2.57 35.65
N ILE A 129 7.15 -3.00 36.19
CA ILE A 129 6.71 -2.72 37.57
C ILE A 129 7.05 -3.93 38.46
N GLU A 130 7.47 -3.71 39.70
CA GLU A 130 7.84 -4.81 40.62
C GLU A 130 6.62 -5.65 41.04
N GLU A 131 5.46 -5.02 41.16
CA GLU A 131 4.18 -5.67 41.42
C GLU A 131 3.78 -6.58 40.25
N LYS A 132 3.43 -7.82 40.58
CA LYS A 132 2.93 -8.81 39.63
C LYS A 132 1.41 -8.72 39.53
N GLY A 133 0.89 -9.01 38.34
CA GLY A 133 -0.55 -9.10 38.12
C GLY A 133 -1.18 -10.26 38.88
N PRO A 134 -2.52 -10.36 38.86
CA PRO A 134 -3.29 -11.37 39.60
C PRO A 134 -2.83 -12.81 39.31
N ASN A 135 -2.32 -13.06 38.11
CA ASN A 135 -1.84 -14.36 37.65
C ASN A 135 -0.31 -14.53 37.75
N GLY A 136 0.39 -13.65 38.47
CA GLY A 136 1.85 -13.66 38.61
C GLY A 136 2.60 -13.10 37.39
N GLU A 137 1.90 -12.44 36.49
CA GLU A 137 2.44 -11.86 35.26
C GLU A 137 3.18 -10.53 35.49
N GLN A 138 4.21 -10.28 34.67
CA GLN A 138 4.97 -9.03 34.72
C GLN A 138 4.15 -7.87 34.15
N LEU A 139 3.96 -6.83 34.95
CA LEU A 139 3.25 -5.61 34.56
C LEU A 139 4.23 -4.53 34.08
N TYR A 140 3.72 -3.65 33.22
CA TYR A 140 4.47 -2.56 32.63
C TYR A 140 3.67 -1.26 32.67
N SER A 141 4.34 -0.17 33.03
CA SER A 141 3.80 1.19 32.92
C SER A 141 4.09 1.78 31.52
N LYS A 142 3.68 3.02 31.27
CA LYS A 142 3.89 3.73 30.00
C LYS A 142 4.83 4.92 30.20
N GLY A 143 5.55 5.30 29.14
CA GLY A 143 6.39 6.48 29.19
C GLY A 143 7.07 6.80 27.85
N LEU A 144 7.87 7.86 27.84
CA LEU A 144 8.56 8.33 26.62
C LEU A 144 9.58 7.31 26.08
N GLY A 145 10.09 6.43 26.93
CA GLY A 145 10.99 5.33 26.55
C GLY A 145 10.36 4.37 25.54
N ASP A 146 9.02 4.29 25.49
CA ASP A 146 8.31 3.49 24.48
C ASP A 146 8.59 3.97 23.05
N GLY A 147 9.02 5.22 22.87
CA GLY A 147 9.47 5.76 21.58
C GLY A 147 10.66 5.02 20.97
N LYS A 148 11.55 4.47 21.79
CA LYS A 148 12.69 3.65 21.31
C LYS A 148 12.20 2.35 20.70
N PHE A 149 11.28 1.68 21.38
CA PHE A 149 10.61 0.47 20.90
C PHE A 149 9.87 0.79 19.58
N LEU A 150 9.12 1.89 19.55
CA LEU A 150 8.39 2.31 18.36
C LEU A 150 9.31 2.49 17.15
N PHE A 151 10.45 3.16 17.35
CA PHE A 151 11.44 3.39 16.29
C PHE A 151 12.04 2.08 15.76
N PHE A 152 12.49 1.20 16.66
CA PHE A 152 13.08 -0.08 16.26
C PHE A 152 12.08 -0.94 15.49
N TYR A 153 10.84 -1.06 15.96
CA TYR A 153 9.85 -1.89 15.30
C TYR A 153 9.31 -1.23 14.02
N THR A 154 9.35 0.10 13.87
CA THR A 154 9.11 0.77 12.58
C THR A 154 10.17 0.37 11.54
N LEU A 155 11.44 0.28 11.94
CA LEU A 155 12.53 -0.25 11.09
C LEU A 155 12.31 -1.74 10.78
N PHE A 156 11.91 -2.53 11.78
CA PHE A 156 11.57 -3.94 11.61
C PHE A 156 10.47 -4.16 10.59
N PHE A 157 9.36 -3.42 10.66
CA PHE A 157 8.28 -3.52 9.68
C PHE A 157 8.73 -3.05 8.29
N THR A 158 9.59 -2.04 8.20
CA THR A 158 10.17 -1.62 6.92
C THR A 158 11.05 -2.73 6.32
N PHE A 159 11.90 -3.38 7.13
CA PHE A 159 12.73 -4.51 6.72
C PHE A 159 11.89 -5.71 6.29
N THR A 160 11.02 -6.20 7.17
CA THR A 160 10.23 -7.41 6.95
C THR A 160 9.34 -7.28 5.73
N ARG A 161 8.70 -6.12 5.54
CA ARG A 161 7.94 -5.80 4.34
C ARG A 161 8.75 -5.96 3.06
N GLU A 162 9.88 -5.26 2.97
CA GLU A 162 10.72 -5.30 1.76
C GLU A 162 11.34 -6.69 1.53
N PHE A 163 11.70 -7.38 2.61
CA PHE A 163 12.24 -8.73 2.56
C PHE A 163 11.19 -9.72 2.06
N ILE A 164 10.01 -9.78 2.69
CA ILE A 164 8.91 -10.67 2.32
C ILE A 164 8.48 -10.40 0.87
N MET A 165 8.28 -9.14 0.49
CA MET A 165 7.86 -8.78 -0.87
C MET A 165 8.88 -9.22 -1.94
N GLN A 166 10.18 -9.00 -1.72
CA GLN A 166 11.20 -9.31 -2.74
C GLN A 166 11.68 -10.76 -2.72
N ARG A 167 11.81 -11.37 -1.54
CA ARG A 167 12.43 -12.68 -1.38
C ARG A 167 11.41 -13.82 -1.33
N MET A 168 10.20 -13.57 -0.84
CA MET A 168 9.17 -14.61 -0.69
C MET A 168 8.07 -14.44 -1.72
N LEU A 169 7.40 -13.28 -1.74
CA LEU A 169 6.21 -13.04 -2.56
C LEU A 169 6.54 -12.85 -4.04
N TYR A 170 7.66 -12.20 -4.39
CA TYR A 170 8.02 -12.01 -5.80
C TYR A 170 8.25 -13.35 -6.53
N PRO A 171 9.05 -14.32 -6.01
CA PRO A 171 9.13 -15.65 -6.61
C PRO A 171 7.79 -16.38 -6.66
N LEU A 172 6.97 -16.26 -5.61
CA LEU A 172 5.65 -16.87 -5.55
C LEU A 172 4.71 -16.29 -6.61
N SER A 173 4.77 -14.98 -6.86
CA SER A 173 3.99 -14.29 -7.88
C SER A 173 4.29 -14.83 -9.29
N GLN A 174 5.53 -15.29 -9.55
CA GLN A 174 5.87 -15.88 -10.84
C GLN A 174 5.23 -17.26 -11.06
N LYS A 175 4.91 -17.97 -9.97
CA LYS A 175 4.26 -19.29 -10.00
C LYS A 175 2.73 -19.16 -10.00
N LEU A 176 2.18 -18.32 -9.13
CA LEU A 176 0.73 -18.21 -8.92
C LEU A 176 0.02 -17.31 -9.92
N LEU A 177 0.67 -16.25 -10.43
CA LEU A 177 -0.04 -15.31 -11.31
C LEU A 177 -0.19 -15.86 -12.75
N PRO A 178 -1.36 -15.66 -13.37
CA PRO A 178 -1.57 -15.92 -14.79
C PRO A 178 -0.55 -15.19 -15.67
N LYS A 179 -0.26 -15.76 -16.86
CA LYS A 179 0.69 -15.15 -17.82
C LYS A 179 0.26 -13.75 -18.28
N SER A 180 -1.05 -13.49 -18.33
CA SER A 180 -1.63 -12.17 -18.64
C SER A 180 -1.24 -11.13 -17.57
N THR A 181 -1.47 -11.45 -16.30
CA THR A 181 -1.18 -10.60 -15.13
C THR A 181 0.32 -10.32 -15.00
N ARG A 182 1.17 -11.33 -15.28
CA ARG A 182 2.64 -11.19 -15.23
C ARG A 182 3.24 -10.16 -16.19
N ARG A 183 2.52 -9.77 -17.26
CA ARG A 183 3.03 -8.78 -18.22
C ARG A 183 3.02 -7.36 -17.65
N ASN A 184 2.16 -7.07 -16.67
CA ASN A 184 2.05 -5.74 -16.08
C ASN A 184 2.79 -5.66 -14.74
N LYS A 185 3.92 -4.93 -14.74
CA LYS A 185 4.74 -4.72 -13.53
C LYS A 185 3.99 -4.01 -12.41
N ALA A 186 3.04 -3.12 -12.73
CA ALA A 186 2.24 -2.41 -11.73
C ALA A 186 1.24 -3.36 -11.04
N THR A 187 0.65 -4.30 -11.79
CA THR A 187 -0.26 -5.29 -11.21
C THR A 187 0.49 -6.27 -10.30
N ILE A 188 1.70 -6.68 -10.69
CA ILE A 188 2.56 -7.48 -9.79
C ILE A 188 2.86 -6.70 -8.50
N ALA A 189 3.24 -5.42 -8.60
CA ALA A 189 3.50 -4.59 -7.42
C ALA A 189 2.31 -4.57 -6.45
N ARG A 190 1.11 -4.31 -6.95
CA ARG A 190 -0.12 -4.31 -6.14
C ARG A 190 -0.43 -5.67 -5.53
N PHE A 191 -0.25 -6.75 -6.28
CA PHE A 191 -0.39 -8.11 -5.75
C PHE A 191 0.55 -8.35 -4.58
N LEU A 192 1.83 -7.95 -4.70
CA LEU A 192 2.81 -8.11 -3.63
C LEU A 192 2.44 -7.28 -2.40
N GLU A 193 1.95 -6.06 -2.60
CA GLU A 193 1.50 -5.16 -1.52
C GLU A 193 0.31 -5.78 -0.78
N GLN A 194 -0.73 -6.23 -1.49
CA GLN A 194 -1.90 -6.86 -0.88
C GLN A 194 -1.56 -8.20 -0.22
N ALA A 195 -0.70 -9.02 -0.83
CA ALA A 195 -0.28 -10.28 -0.23
C ALA A 195 0.55 -10.08 1.05
N TYR A 196 1.40 -9.05 1.10
CA TYR A 196 2.11 -8.69 2.33
C TYR A 196 1.12 -8.25 3.41
N THR A 197 0.16 -7.38 3.07
CA THR A 197 -0.86 -6.91 4.00
C THR A 197 -1.70 -8.07 4.55
N ALA A 198 -2.07 -9.04 3.70
CA ALA A 198 -2.77 -10.25 4.13
C ALA A 198 -1.94 -11.10 5.12
N ILE A 199 -0.63 -11.26 4.89
CA ILE A 199 0.26 -11.99 5.82
C ILE A 199 0.36 -11.27 7.16
N TYR A 200 0.47 -9.94 7.15
CA TYR A 200 0.53 -9.14 8.37
C TYR A 200 -0.74 -9.35 9.23
N PHE A 201 -1.92 -9.13 8.64
CA PHE A 201 -3.18 -9.26 9.38
C PHE A 201 -3.55 -10.70 9.74
N ALA A 202 -3.05 -11.70 9.00
CA ALA A 202 -3.19 -13.11 9.39
C ALA A 202 -2.48 -13.43 10.72
N VAL A 203 -1.44 -12.67 11.08
CA VAL A 203 -0.71 -12.82 12.34
C VAL A 203 -1.29 -11.90 13.41
N PHE A 204 -1.45 -10.61 13.10
CA PHE A 204 -1.86 -9.60 14.07
C PHE A 204 -3.35 -9.65 14.44
N GLY A 205 -4.24 -10.06 13.52
CA GLY A 205 -5.66 -10.21 13.81
C GLY A 205 -5.94 -11.23 14.93
N PRO A 206 -5.49 -12.50 14.80
CA PRO A 206 -5.63 -13.50 15.85
C PRO A 206 -4.89 -13.13 17.15
N LEU A 207 -3.70 -12.52 17.04
CA LEU A 207 -2.96 -12.03 18.20
C LEU A 207 -3.74 -10.95 18.96
N GLY A 208 -4.42 -10.05 18.25
CA GLY A 208 -5.29 -9.03 18.84
C GLY A 208 -6.47 -9.63 19.59
N LEU A 209 -7.15 -10.62 18.98
CA LEU A 209 -8.22 -11.37 19.66
C LEU A 209 -7.71 -12.09 20.92
N TYR A 210 -6.52 -12.68 20.86
CA TYR A 210 -5.88 -13.28 22.02
C TYR A 210 -5.64 -12.24 23.13
N VAL A 211 -5.04 -11.08 22.81
CA VAL A 211 -4.82 -9.98 23.77
C VAL A 211 -6.14 -9.50 24.39
N MET A 212 -7.19 -9.34 23.58
CA MET A 212 -8.52 -8.96 24.06
C MET A 212 -9.10 -10.02 25.02
N SER A 213 -8.93 -11.31 24.73
CA SER A 213 -9.40 -12.40 25.62
C SER A 213 -8.73 -12.38 26.99
N GLN A 214 -7.47 -11.93 27.05
CA GLN A 214 -6.71 -11.81 28.29
C GLN A 214 -7.00 -10.49 29.02
N THR A 215 -7.67 -9.53 28.37
CA THR A 215 -7.98 -8.24 28.96
C THR A 215 -9.28 -8.34 29.76
N PRO A 216 -9.27 -8.12 31.09
CA PRO A 216 -10.44 -8.35 31.93
C PRO A 216 -11.69 -7.58 31.47
N GLY A 217 -12.78 -8.32 31.27
CA GLY A 217 -14.09 -7.75 30.91
C GLY A 217 -14.25 -7.27 29.47
N LEU A 218 -13.16 -7.20 28.68
CA LEU A 218 -13.15 -6.65 27.32
C LEU A 218 -13.50 -7.67 26.23
N TRP A 219 -13.62 -8.95 26.59
CA TRP A 219 -13.90 -10.02 25.64
C TRP A 219 -15.14 -9.72 24.79
N PHE A 220 -15.00 -10.00 23.50
CA PHE A 220 -16.05 -9.78 22.50
C PHE A 220 -16.62 -8.35 22.55
N PHE A 221 -15.72 -7.36 22.53
CA PHE A 221 -16.07 -5.98 22.23
C PHE A 221 -16.98 -5.29 23.26
N ASN A 222 -16.97 -5.77 24.50
CA ASN A 222 -17.68 -5.12 25.61
C ASN A 222 -17.08 -3.73 25.90
N THR A 223 -17.94 -2.71 25.95
CA THR A 223 -17.57 -1.29 26.05
C THR A 223 -17.37 -0.81 27.48
N THR A 224 -18.02 -1.44 28.46
CA THR A 224 -17.96 -1.01 29.87
C THR A 224 -16.54 -0.85 30.41
N PRO A 225 -15.58 -1.77 30.15
CA PRO A 225 -14.20 -1.63 30.61
C PRO A 225 -13.44 -0.45 29.99
N TYR A 226 -13.89 0.13 28.88
CA TYR A 226 -13.24 1.34 28.33
C TYR A 226 -13.25 2.48 29.33
N TRP A 227 -14.31 2.53 30.15
CA TRP A 227 -14.58 3.62 31.06
C TRP A 227 -14.37 3.22 32.51
N SER A 228 -14.80 2.04 32.93
CA SER A 228 -14.75 1.65 34.35
C SER A 228 -13.33 1.47 34.88
N THR A 229 -12.37 1.09 34.02
CA THR A 229 -10.97 0.87 34.42
C THR A 229 -10.04 2.03 34.07
N HIS A 230 -10.56 3.11 33.49
CA HIS A 230 -9.75 4.29 33.19
C HIS A 230 -9.27 4.93 34.50
N PRO A 231 -7.98 5.29 34.63
CA PRO A 231 -6.97 5.33 33.57
C PRO A 231 -6.21 4.01 33.37
N ASN A 232 -6.13 3.55 32.11
CA ASN A 232 -5.45 2.29 31.78
C ASN A 232 -3.93 2.50 31.69
N ILE A 233 -3.25 2.72 32.82
CA ILE A 233 -1.81 3.03 32.86
C ILE A 233 -0.96 1.76 32.80
N ILE A 234 -1.42 0.72 33.50
CA ILE A 234 -0.69 -0.53 33.71
C ILE A 234 -1.19 -1.57 32.73
N HIS A 235 -0.25 -2.25 32.07
CA HIS A 235 -0.54 -3.25 31.05
C HIS A 235 0.31 -4.51 31.24
N THR A 236 -0.22 -5.64 30.82
CA THR A 236 0.58 -6.88 30.69
C THR A 236 1.60 -6.72 29.57
N ALA A 237 2.70 -7.49 29.64
CA ALA A 237 3.75 -7.49 28.63
C ALA A 237 3.19 -7.66 27.20
N VAL A 238 2.27 -8.61 27.04
CA VAL A 238 1.69 -8.99 25.75
C VAL A 238 0.79 -7.88 25.21
N PHE A 239 -0.06 -7.28 26.06
CA PHE A 239 -0.90 -6.15 25.67
C PHE A 239 -0.03 -4.98 25.19
N LYS A 240 0.96 -4.60 26.01
CA LYS A 240 1.82 -3.46 25.70
C LYS A 240 2.64 -3.69 24.43
N ALA A 241 3.24 -4.87 24.28
CA ALA A 241 3.96 -5.23 23.06
C ALA A 241 3.06 -5.18 21.83
N TYR A 242 1.87 -5.79 21.89
CA TYR A 242 0.91 -5.78 20.77
C TYR A 242 0.53 -4.35 20.37
N TYR A 243 0.18 -3.50 21.34
CA TYR A 243 -0.24 -2.13 21.07
C TYR A 243 0.89 -1.30 20.43
N LEU A 244 2.11 -1.40 20.96
CA LEU A 244 3.26 -0.68 20.43
C LEU A 244 3.68 -1.22 19.04
N LEU A 245 3.58 -2.53 18.81
CA LEU A 245 3.83 -3.12 17.50
C LEU A 245 2.83 -2.61 16.45
N GLN A 246 1.54 -2.58 16.78
CA GLN A 246 0.52 -2.01 15.90
C GLN A 246 0.82 -0.54 15.60
N TRP A 247 1.15 0.25 16.62
CA TRP A 247 1.53 1.64 16.42
C TRP A 247 2.76 1.78 15.50
N SER A 248 3.82 0.99 15.71
CA SER A 248 4.99 0.96 14.83
C SER A 248 4.64 0.62 13.38
N TYR A 249 3.74 -0.33 13.16
CA TYR A 249 3.28 -0.69 11.81
C TYR A 249 2.53 0.45 11.15
N TRP A 250 1.59 1.09 11.86
CA TRP A 250 0.85 2.24 11.33
C TRP A 250 1.75 3.46 11.09
N LEU A 251 2.76 3.67 11.94
CA LEU A 251 3.79 4.69 11.73
C LEU A 251 4.63 4.38 10.47
N GLN A 252 5.00 3.11 10.27
CA GLN A 252 5.68 2.64 9.06
C GLN A 252 4.85 2.94 7.80
N GLN A 253 3.55 2.63 7.81
CA GLN A 253 2.64 2.93 6.70
C GLN A 253 2.51 4.43 6.45
N ALA A 254 2.39 5.24 7.50
CA ALA A 254 2.31 6.70 7.40
C ALA A 254 3.58 7.32 6.79
N ILE A 255 4.78 6.86 7.20
CA ILE A 255 6.05 7.34 6.63
C ILE A 255 6.13 7.04 5.13
N VAL A 256 5.74 5.83 4.73
CA VAL A 256 5.71 5.45 3.31
C VAL A 256 4.77 6.33 2.50
N LEU A 257 3.60 6.65 3.05
CA LEU A 257 2.61 7.52 2.40
C LEU A 257 3.13 8.97 2.26
N ILE A 258 3.70 9.53 3.33
CA ILE A 258 4.23 10.91 3.37
C ILE A 258 5.38 11.10 2.40
N LEU A 259 6.25 10.10 2.26
CA LEU A 259 7.36 10.14 1.30
C LEU A 259 6.90 10.08 -0.17
N MET A 260 5.58 10.08 -0.43
CA MET A 260 4.95 10.00 -1.75
C MET A 260 5.63 8.97 -2.64
N LEU A 261 5.93 7.81 -2.05
CA LEU A 261 6.49 6.70 -2.79
C LEU A 261 5.46 6.20 -3.84
N GLU A 262 4.18 6.59 -3.77
CA GLU A 262 3.19 6.22 -4.78
C GLU A 262 2.93 7.27 -5.86
N LYS A 263 2.52 6.79 -7.04
CA LYS A 263 1.70 7.59 -7.95
C LYS A 263 0.33 7.79 -7.27
N PRO A 264 -0.17 9.04 -7.13
CA PRO A 264 -1.47 9.29 -6.50
C PRO A 264 -2.58 8.43 -7.10
N ARG A 265 -3.31 7.74 -6.23
CA ARG A 265 -4.52 7.00 -6.58
C ARG A 265 -5.73 7.94 -6.69
N LYS A 266 -6.84 7.41 -7.19
CA LYS A 266 -8.11 8.14 -7.25
C LYS A 266 -8.66 8.48 -5.86
N ASP A 267 -8.33 7.68 -4.84
CA ASP A 267 -8.72 7.83 -3.43
C ASP A 267 -7.57 8.32 -2.53
N PHE A 268 -6.57 9.01 -3.10
CA PHE A 268 -5.36 9.41 -2.36
C PHE A 268 -5.66 10.42 -1.23
N LYS A 269 -6.59 11.35 -1.45
CA LYS A 269 -6.92 12.38 -0.44
C LYS A 269 -7.56 11.75 0.79
N GLU A 270 -8.51 10.83 0.55
CA GLU A 270 -9.22 10.08 1.56
C GLU A 270 -8.26 9.17 2.34
N LEU A 271 -7.30 8.54 1.63
CA LEU A 271 -6.25 7.74 2.26
C LEU A 271 -5.32 8.58 3.16
N VAL A 272 -5.00 9.82 2.78
CA VAL A 272 -4.19 10.74 3.60
C VAL A 272 -4.98 11.18 4.84
N VAL A 273 -6.24 11.59 4.67
CA VAL A 273 -7.12 11.94 5.80
C VAL A 273 -7.24 10.78 6.78
N HIS A 274 -7.44 9.56 6.27
CA HIS A 274 -7.46 8.35 7.08
C HIS A 274 -6.18 8.17 7.90
N HIS A 275 -5.00 8.33 7.29
CA HIS A 275 -3.73 8.18 8.01
C HIS A 275 -3.53 9.26 9.08
N ILE A 276 -3.98 10.49 8.82
CA ILE A 276 -3.96 11.55 9.85
C ILE A 276 -4.87 11.17 11.02
N VAL A 277 -6.10 10.75 10.75
CA VAL A 277 -7.08 10.37 11.78
C VAL A 277 -6.62 9.16 12.58
N THR A 278 -6.14 8.11 11.92
CA THR A 278 -5.68 6.88 12.59
C THR A 278 -4.43 7.11 13.43
N VAL A 279 -3.42 7.81 12.93
CA VAL A 279 -2.23 8.16 13.72
C VAL A 279 -2.60 9.03 14.92
N ALA A 280 -3.55 9.97 14.76
CA ALA A 280 -4.06 10.77 15.88
C ALA A 280 -4.79 9.90 16.91
N LEU A 281 -5.69 9.01 16.49
CA LEU A 281 -6.41 8.07 17.38
C LEU A 281 -5.43 7.22 18.20
N ILE A 282 -4.43 6.61 17.55
CA ILE A 282 -3.43 5.75 18.21
C ILE A 282 -2.59 6.56 19.21
N THR A 283 -2.10 7.73 18.79
CA THR A 283 -1.22 8.56 19.63
C THR A 283 -1.96 9.11 20.85
N LEU A 284 -3.17 9.64 20.66
CA LEU A 284 -3.98 10.22 21.73
C LEU A 284 -4.51 9.16 22.70
N SER A 285 -4.93 8.00 22.20
CA SER A 285 -5.35 6.89 23.05
C SER A 285 -4.21 6.34 23.92
N TRP A 286 -2.98 6.32 23.42
CA TRP A 286 -1.81 5.99 24.23
C TRP A 286 -1.53 7.08 25.28
N ARG A 287 -1.44 8.34 24.82
CA ARG A 287 -1.08 9.50 25.65
C ARG A 287 -2.05 9.78 26.78
N PHE A 288 -3.35 9.60 26.54
CA PHE A 288 -4.43 9.84 27.50
C PHE A 288 -5.05 8.56 28.05
N HIS A 289 -4.40 7.40 27.86
CA HIS A 289 -4.76 6.16 28.55
C HIS A 289 -6.14 5.57 28.19
N PHE A 290 -6.62 5.83 26.97
CA PHE A 290 -7.80 5.20 26.37
C PHE A 290 -7.43 3.99 25.49
N THR A 291 -6.45 3.20 25.92
CA THR A 291 -5.85 2.12 25.12
C THR A 291 -6.79 0.96 24.83
N TYR A 292 -7.84 0.75 25.63
CA TYR A 292 -8.80 -0.33 25.39
C TYR A 292 -9.72 -0.03 24.20
N ILE A 293 -10.10 1.25 24.03
CA ILE A 293 -10.80 1.70 22.81
C ILE A 293 -9.90 1.47 21.60
N GLY A 294 -8.63 1.85 21.71
CA GLY A 294 -7.62 1.63 20.66
C GLY A 294 -7.46 0.16 20.30
N LEU A 295 -7.41 -0.74 21.29
CA LEU A 295 -7.33 -2.18 21.07
C LEU A 295 -8.51 -2.71 20.25
N SER A 296 -9.74 -2.32 20.62
CA SER A 296 -10.94 -2.74 19.89
C SER A 296 -10.97 -2.21 18.46
N VAL A 297 -10.59 -0.94 18.26
CA VAL A 297 -10.46 -0.35 16.92
C VAL A 297 -9.41 -1.10 16.09
N PHE A 298 -8.23 -1.43 16.65
CA PHE A 298 -7.23 -2.23 15.93
C PHE A 298 -7.78 -3.57 15.48
N ILE A 299 -8.43 -4.33 16.36
CA ILE A 299 -8.91 -5.68 16.04
C ILE A 299 -9.96 -5.65 14.93
N THR A 300 -10.93 -4.74 14.99
CA THR A 300 -11.96 -4.65 13.94
C THR A 300 -11.38 -4.25 12.60
N HIS A 301 -10.39 -3.35 12.61
CA HIS A 301 -9.76 -2.87 11.38
C HIS A 301 -8.90 -3.97 10.76
N ASP A 302 -8.05 -4.63 11.56
CA ASP A 302 -7.16 -5.70 11.13
C ASP A 302 -7.89 -6.90 10.54
N ILE A 303 -8.94 -7.38 11.21
CA ILE A 303 -9.71 -8.52 10.71
C ILE A 303 -10.41 -8.12 9.40
N SER A 304 -11.01 -6.93 9.33
CA SER A 304 -11.60 -6.42 8.09
C SER A 304 -10.59 -6.32 6.94
N ASP A 305 -9.39 -5.88 7.24
CA ASP A 305 -8.34 -5.68 6.26
C ASP A 305 -7.73 -6.97 5.76
N PHE A 306 -7.69 -8.00 6.61
CA PHE A 306 -7.37 -9.34 6.18
C PHE A 306 -8.30 -9.79 5.05
N PHE A 307 -9.63 -9.68 5.23
CA PHE A 307 -10.61 -10.03 4.20
C PHE A 307 -10.50 -9.14 2.95
N LEU A 308 -10.26 -7.83 3.11
CA LEU A 308 -10.04 -6.93 1.98
C LEU A 308 -8.81 -7.34 1.15
N ALA A 309 -7.66 -7.51 1.81
CA ALA A 309 -6.40 -7.82 1.15
C ALA A 309 -6.43 -9.17 0.45
N THR A 310 -6.99 -10.19 1.11
CA THR A 310 -7.14 -11.53 0.54
C THR A 310 -8.14 -11.57 -0.63
N SER A 311 -9.22 -10.79 -0.59
CA SER A 311 -10.16 -10.69 -1.73
C SER A 311 -9.46 -10.15 -2.98
N LYS A 312 -8.60 -9.15 -2.82
CA LYS A 312 -7.76 -8.60 -3.91
C LYS A 312 -6.75 -9.63 -4.41
N VAL A 313 -6.10 -10.36 -3.50
CA VAL A 313 -5.16 -11.44 -3.85
C VAL A 313 -5.85 -12.52 -4.68
N PHE A 314 -7.05 -12.97 -4.29
CA PHE A 314 -7.84 -13.95 -5.05
C PHE A 314 -8.23 -13.43 -6.44
N ASN A 315 -8.61 -12.16 -6.54
CA ASN A 315 -8.89 -11.52 -7.82
C ASN A 315 -7.65 -11.45 -8.73
N TYR A 316 -6.45 -11.20 -8.19
CA TYR A 316 -5.22 -11.14 -8.99
C TYR A 316 -4.74 -12.50 -9.51
N ILE A 317 -5.00 -13.58 -8.76
CA ILE A 317 -4.67 -14.95 -9.20
C ILE A 317 -5.78 -15.58 -10.05
N ASP A 318 -6.88 -14.86 -10.29
CA ASP A 318 -8.02 -15.33 -11.08
C ASP A 318 -8.69 -16.58 -10.48
N SER A 319 -8.87 -16.59 -9.15
CA SER A 319 -9.40 -17.74 -8.42
C SER A 319 -10.93 -17.83 -8.55
N PRO A 320 -11.52 -19.04 -8.72
CA PRO A 320 -12.97 -19.21 -8.82
C PRO A 320 -13.73 -18.81 -7.53
N ILE A 321 -13.06 -18.77 -6.38
CA ILE A 321 -13.67 -18.36 -5.10
C ILE A 321 -13.77 -16.84 -4.93
N THR A 322 -13.27 -16.04 -5.88
CA THR A 322 -13.21 -14.57 -5.76
C THR A 322 -14.59 -13.95 -5.48
N GLY A 323 -15.63 -14.37 -6.21
CA GLY A 323 -17.00 -13.86 -6.03
C GLY A 323 -17.56 -14.15 -4.64
N PRO A 324 -17.68 -15.44 -4.23
CA PRO A 324 -18.16 -15.79 -2.88
C PRO A 324 -17.36 -15.15 -1.75
N TYR A 325 -16.02 -15.09 -1.89
CA TYR A 325 -15.16 -14.47 -0.89
C TYR A 325 -15.36 -12.96 -0.79
N PHE A 326 -15.60 -12.28 -1.93
CA PHE A 326 -15.90 -10.85 -1.95
C PHE A 326 -17.21 -10.52 -1.22
N VAL A 327 -18.21 -11.40 -1.30
CA VAL A 327 -19.46 -11.25 -0.54
C VAL A 327 -19.22 -11.39 0.96
N VAL A 328 -18.45 -12.39 1.39
CA VAL A 328 -18.06 -12.56 2.81
C VAL A 328 -17.32 -11.32 3.31
N PHE A 329 -16.41 -10.77 2.49
CA PHE A 329 -15.71 -9.53 2.79
C PHE A 329 -16.67 -8.36 3.04
N ILE A 330 -17.71 -8.16 2.21
CA ILE A 330 -18.68 -7.07 2.38
C ILE A 330 -19.40 -7.18 3.73
N PHE A 331 -19.89 -8.37 4.07
CA PHE A 331 -20.56 -8.59 5.35
C PHE A 331 -19.64 -8.32 6.54
N ASN A 332 -18.42 -8.82 6.46
CA ASN A 332 -17.41 -8.61 7.49
C ASN A 332 -17.03 -7.11 7.62
N TRP A 333 -16.90 -6.39 6.51
CA TRP A 333 -16.65 -4.94 6.51
C TRP A 333 -17.77 -4.20 7.23
N ILE A 334 -19.04 -4.47 6.88
CA ILE A 334 -20.19 -3.80 7.50
C ILE A 334 -20.23 -4.06 9.02
N TYR A 335 -20.04 -5.31 9.42
CA TYR A 335 -20.10 -5.68 10.83
C TYR A 335 -18.95 -5.06 11.64
N LEU A 336 -17.70 -5.19 11.18
CA LEU A 336 -16.53 -4.75 11.93
C LEU A 336 -16.28 -3.24 11.83
N ARG A 337 -16.43 -2.64 10.65
CA ARG A 337 -16.10 -1.22 10.42
C ARG A 337 -17.25 -0.27 10.72
N HIS A 338 -18.51 -0.71 10.59
CA HIS A 338 -19.66 0.17 10.85
C HIS A 338 -20.37 -0.17 12.14
N TYR A 339 -20.87 -1.39 12.31
CA TYR A 339 -21.63 -1.74 13.51
C TYR A 339 -20.77 -1.55 14.76
N HIS A 340 -19.56 -2.10 14.80
CA HIS A 340 -18.71 -1.96 15.99
C HIS A 340 -18.22 -0.52 16.21
N ASN A 341 -17.89 0.23 15.16
CA ASN A 341 -17.48 1.62 15.32
C ASN A 341 -18.63 2.51 15.83
N LEU A 342 -19.86 2.30 15.35
CA LEU A 342 -21.06 2.96 15.88
C LEU A 342 -21.35 2.55 17.32
N TRP A 343 -21.08 1.28 17.69
CA TRP A 343 -21.20 0.79 19.06
C TRP A 343 -20.19 1.46 20.01
N ILE A 344 -18.93 1.58 19.59
CA ILE A 344 -17.93 2.37 20.34
C ILE A 344 -18.40 3.82 20.46
N LEU A 345 -18.86 4.44 19.36
CA LEU A 345 -19.32 5.82 19.37
C LEU A 345 -20.49 6.02 20.33
N TRP A 346 -21.45 5.09 20.34
CA TRP A 346 -22.54 5.06 21.32
C TRP A 346 -22.01 5.04 22.76
N SER A 347 -21.01 4.19 23.06
CA SER A 347 -20.39 4.14 24.39
C SER A 347 -19.71 5.47 24.80
N VAL A 348 -19.14 6.22 23.84
CA VAL A 348 -18.56 7.55 24.10
C VAL A 348 -19.63 8.56 24.53
N PHE A 349 -20.85 8.44 24.00
CA PHE A 349 -21.95 9.35 24.35
C PHE A 349 -22.66 8.94 25.64
N TYR A 350 -22.88 7.64 25.85
CA TYR A 350 -23.78 7.10 26.87
C TYR A 350 -23.11 6.36 28.02
N GLU A 351 -21.86 5.93 27.89
CA GLU A 351 -21.14 5.26 28.99
C GLU A 351 -20.06 6.16 29.59
N LEU A 352 -19.32 6.90 28.76
CA LEU A 352 -18.23 7.78 29.21
C LEU A 352 -18.65 8.72 30.38
N PRO A 353 -19.81 9.41 30.35
CA PRO A 353 -20.20 10.31 31.44
C PRO A 353 -20.75 9.60 32.69
N TYR A 354 -21.15 8.33 32.57
CA TYR A 354 -21.96 7.65 33.59
C TYR A 354 -21.27 6.42 34.20
N VAL A 355 -20.22 5.90 33.57
CA VAL A 355 -19.49 4.71 34.01
C VAL A 355 -18.13 5.12 34.58
N GLY A 356 -17.93 4.82 35.87
CA GLY A 356 -16.73 5.20 36.62
C GLY A 356 -16.69 6.69 36.94
N GLU A 357 -15.57 7.14 37.52
CA GLU A 357 -15.44 8.53 37.94
C GLU A 357 -15.23 9.46 36.74
N TYR A 358 -15.94 10.59 36.71
CA TYR A 358 -15.91 11.56 35.62
C TYR A 358 -15.36 12.91 36.11
N TYR A 359 -14.04 13.06 36.03
CA TYR A 359 -13.34 14.29 36.35
C TYR A 359 -12.04 14.40 35.54
N LEU A 360 -11.49 15.62 35.50
CA LEU A 360 -10.18 15.88 34.90
C LEU A 360 -9.19 16.17 36.02
N ASP A 361 -8.14 15.37 36.08
CA ASP A 361 -6.99 15.59 36.94
C ASP A 361 -5.70 15.34 36.14
N TRP A 362 -4.71 16.20 36.36
CA TRP A 362 -3.42 16.13 35.70
C TRP A 362 -2.34 15.52 36.61
N ASP A 363 -2.51 15.65 37.93
CA ASP A 363 -1.61 15.12 38.94
C ASP A 363 -1.88 13.61 39.10
N GLU A 364 -3.14 13.24 39.23
CA GLU A 364 -3.62 11.87 39.00
C GLU A 364 -4.08 11.78 37.55
N PRO A 365 -3.43 11.02 36.66
CA PRO A 365 -3.63 11.11 35.21
C PRO A 365 -4.99 10.53 34.76
N HIS A 366 -6.06 11.27 35.07
CA HIS A 366 -7.45 10.95 34.83
C HIS A 366 -8.05 11.98 33.88
N TYR A 367 -8.37 11.54 32.65
CA TYR A 367 -8.62 12.45 31.54
C TYR A 367 -10.06 12.41 31.05
N LYS A 368 -11.00 11.98 31.89
CA LYS A 368 -12.43 11.91 31.55
C LYS A 368 -13.09 13.28 31.69
N CYS A 369 -13.27 13.95 30.57
CA CYS A 369 -13.91 15.26 30.54
C CYS A 369 -14.67 15.51 29.23
N GLY A 370 -15.38 16.63 29.17
CA GLY A 370 -16.14 17.02 27.97
C GLY A 370 -15.25 17.19 26.75
N LEU A 371 -14.01 17.65 26.94
CA LEU A 371 -13.03 17.75 25.86
C LEU A 371 -12.61 16.37 25.33
N ALA A 372 -12.34 15.40 26.22
CA ALA A 372 -12.04 14.03 25.81
C ALA A 372 -13.19 13.41 25.02
N LYS A 373 -14.44 13.61 25.48
CA LYS A 373 -15.64 13.18 24.76
C LYS A 373 -15.69 13.78 23.35
N LEU A 374 -15.46 15.09 23.21
CA LEU A 374 -15.44 15.78 21.91
C LEU A 374 -14.33 15.26 20.98
N VAL A 375 -13.10 15.12 21.48
CA VAL A 375 -11.96 14.65 20.68
C VAL A 375 -12.13 13.20 20.25
N ILE A 376 -12.53 12.31 21.16
CA ILE A 376 -12.73 10.88 20.84
C ILE A 376 -13.88 10.73 19.83
N SER A 377 -15.03 11.37 20.08
CA SER A 377 -16.18 11.29 19.17
C SER A 377 -15.90 11.88 17.80
N SER A 378 -15.20 13.02 17.71
CA SER A 378 -14.84 13.63 16.42
C SER A 378 -13.92 12.74 15.60
N LEU A 379 -12.87 12.17 16.20
CA LEU A 379 -11.93 11.29 15.49
C LEU A 379 -12.58 9.97 15.06
N LEU A 380 -13.39 9.34 15.93
CA LEU A 380 -14.13 8.11 15.57
C LEU A 380 -15.20 8.37 14.50
N SER A 381 -15.84 9.55 14.52
CA SER A 381 -16.77 9.96 13.47
C SER A 381 -16.06 10.22 12.15
N ALA A 382 -14.89 10.87 12.18
CA ALA A 382 -14.06 11.04 10.97
C ALA A 382 -13.64 9.68 10.39
N LEU A 383 -13.23 8.74 11.24
CA LEU A 383 -12.94 7.36 10.84
C LEU A 383 -14.17 6.67 10.22
N GLN A 384 -15.37 6.86 10.81
CA GLN A 384 -16.62 6.34 10.27
C GLN A 384 -16.93 6.89 8.87
N LEU A 385 -16.75 8.20 8.65
CA LEU A 385 -17.03 8.84 7.37
C LEU A 385 -16.15 8.27 6.25
N VAL A 386 -14.85 8.08 6.52
CA VAL A 386 -13.96 7.46 5.52
C VAL A 386 -14.33 5.99 5.29
N ASN A 387 -14.68 5.24 6.33
CA ASN A 387 -15.17 3.87 6.17
C ASN A 387 -16.44 3.80 5.30
N ILE A 388 -17.37 4.77 5.44
CA ILE A 388 -18.59 4.85 4.62
C ILE A 388 -18.25 5.13 3.16
N PHE A 389 -17.31 6.04 2.91
CA PHE A 389 -16.81 6.32 1.56
C PHE A 389 -16.28 5.05 0.88
N TRP A 390 -15.45 4.27 1.57
CA TRP A 390 -14.95 3.01 1.01
C TRP A 390 -16.03 1.94 0.87
N LEU A 391 -17.00 1.86 1.80
CA LEU A 391 -18.15 0.97 1.62
C LEU A 391 -18.91 1.31 0.34
N TYR A 392 -19.16 2.60 0.07
CA TYR A 392 -19.79 3.04 -1.18
C TYR A 392 -18.99 2.57 -2.41
N CYS A 393 -17.67 2.72 -2.39
CA CYS A 393 -16.80 2.21 -3.45
C CYS A 393 -16.90 0.69 -3.63
N VAL A 394 -16.89 -0.07 -2.52
CA VAL A 394 -17.00 -1.54 -2.52
C VAL A 394 -18.35 -1.98 -3.07
N LEU A 395 -19.45 -1.38 -2.61
CA LEU A 395 -20.80 -1.67 -3.09
C LEU A 395 -20.97 -1.31 -4.58
N ARG A 396 -20.33 -0.23 -5.05
CA ARG A 396 -20.30 0.12 -6.48
C ARG A 396 -19.61 -0.96 -7.32
N VAL A 397 -18.51 -1.55 -6.83
CA VAL A 397 -17.85 -2.69 -7.48
C VAL A 397 -18.74 -3.92 -7.45
N ALA A 398 -19.40 -4.21 -6.32
CA ALA A 398 -20.35 -5.32 -6.19
C ALA A 398 -21.53 -5.19 -7.16
N TYR A 399 -22.13 -4.00 -7.25
CA TYR A 399 -23.20 -3.69 -8.18
C TYR A 399 -22.76 -3.93 -9.63
N ARG A 400 -21.58 -3.44 -10.02
CA ARG A 400 -21.04 -3.70 -11.37
C ARG A 400 -20.78 -5.19 -11.60
N TYR A 401 -20.25 -5.90 -10.61
CA TYR A 401 -19.96 -7.33 -10.73
C TYR A 401 -21.23 -8.15 -10.92
N VAL A 402 -22.32 -7.86 -10.21
CA VAL A 402 -23.58 -8.59 -10.34
C VAL A 402 -24.32 -8.18 -11.61
N PHE A 403 -24.58 -6.88 -11.79
CA PHE A 403 -25.50 -6.42 -12.84
C PHE A 403 -24.82 -6.22 -14.21
N LYS A 404 -23.51 -5.95 -14.30
CA LYS A 404 -22.82 -5.82 -15.59
C LYS A 404 -22.14 -7.11 -16.06
N ALA A 405 -21.90 -8.09 -15.19
CA ALA A 405 -21.50 -9.42 -15.66
C ALA A 405 -22.66 -10.11 -16.37
N GLU A 406 -23.89 -9.96 -15.86
CA GLU A 406 -25.10 -10.50 -16.46
C GLU A 406 -25.39 -9.87 -17.83
N LEU A 407 -25.22 -8.54 -17.97
CA LEU A 407 -25.33 -7.85 -19.27
C LEU A 407 -24.22 -8.23 -20.26
N ALA A 408 -22.99 -8.51 -19.81
CA ALA A 408 -21.91 -8.92 -20.70
C ALA A 408 -22.08 -10.37 -21.19
N ASP A 409 -22.67 -11.25 -20.38
CA ASP A 409 -22.99 -12.63 -20.76
C ASP A 409 -24.15 -12.65 -21.77
N VAL A 410 -25.22 -11.90 -21.51
CA VAL A 410 -26.39 -11.76 -22.41
C VAL A 410 -26.05 -11.02 -23.72
N ARG A 411 -25.15 -10.04 -23.70
CA ARG A 411 -24.70 -9.30 -24.89
C ARG A 411 -23.56 -10.00 -25.65
N SER A 412 -22.98 -11.07 -25.13
CA SER A 412 -21.94 -11.81 -25.85
C SER A 412 -22.47 -12.69 -27.00
N GLU A 413 -23.80 -12.78 -27.15
CA GLU A 413 -24.47 -13.39 -28.30
C GLU A 413 -24.83 -12.38 -29.41
N ASP A 414 -24.83 -11.05 -29.14
CA ASP A 414 -25.23 -10.05 -30.15
C ASP A 414 -24.49 -8.70 -29.99
N GLU A 415 -23.67 -8.41 -30.99
CA GLU A 415 -23.02 -7.13 -31.35
C GLU A 415 -22.03 -6.41 -30.40
N GLY A 416 -20.89 -6.06 -31.02
CA GLY A 416 -19.85 -5.20 -30.47
C GLY A 416 -20.15 -3.71 -30.64
N GLY A 417 -19.57 -2.91 -29.74
CA GLY A 417 -19.60 -1.45 -29.82
C GLY A 417 -19.81 -0.80 -28.46
N GLU A 418 -18.75 -0.10 -28.03
CA GLU A 418 -18.68 1.12 -27.19
C GLU A 418 -19.34 1.16 -25.80
N ASP A 419 -18.58 1.71 -24.83
CA ASP A 419 -18.99 2.65 -23.78
C ASP A 419 -17.93 2.69 -22.65
N ASP A 420 -16.84 3.43 -22.87
CA ASP A 420 -16.04 4.02 -21.81
C ASP A 420 -16.52 5.47 -21.64
N GLU A 421 -17.61 5.65 -20.90
CA GLU A 421 -18.02 6.99 -20.45
C GLU A 421 -17.36 7.33 -19.11
N ASP A 422 -16.52 8.34 -19.23
CA ASP A 422 -15.93 9.19 -18.22
C ASP A 422 -17.04 9.98 -17.50
N VAL A 423 -16.95 10.07 -16.17
CA VAL A 423 -17.72 11.06 -15.39
C VAL A 423 -16.86 11.44 -14.18
N GLY A 424 -15.98 12.40 -14.43
CA GLY A 424 -15.56 13.36 -13.43
C GLY A 424 -16.74 14.24 -13.05
N PHE A 425 -16.75 14.69 -11.80
CA PHE A 425 -17.76 15.59 -11.27
C PHE A 425 -17.50 16.99 -11.83
N ASP A 426 -18.35 17.45 -12.74
CA ASP A 426 -18.39 18.84 -13.19
C ASP A 426 -19.09 19.70 -12.13
N ASP A 427 -18.37 20.65 -11.56
CA ASP A 427 -18.94 21.90 -11.04
C ASP A 427 -18.46 23.01 -11.99
N ASP A 428 -19.37 23.56 -12.78
CA ASP A 428 -19.18 24.74 -13.61
C ASP A 428 -19.47 26.00 -12.80
N ASP A 429 -18.52 26.93 -12.73
CA ASP A 429 -18.83 28.33 -12.92
C ASP A 429 -17.58 29.15 -13.34
N THR A 430 -17.45 29.32 -14.65
CA THR A 430 -17.10 30.54 -15.40
C THR A 430 -15.94 31.46 -14.91
N LYS A 431 -14.80 31.43 -15.64
CA LYS A 431 -14.23 32.55 -16.44
C LYS A 431 -12.83 32.22 -16.99
N THR A 432 -12.70 32.26 -18.32
CA THR A 432 -11.44 32.28 -19.08
C THR A 432 -10.50 33.40 -18.65
N PRO A 433 -9.17 33.13 -18.61
CA PRO A 433 -8.27 33.90 -19.47
C PRO A 433 -7.26 33.06 -20.26
N THR A 434 -6.80 33.70 -21.33
CA THR A 434 -5.81 33.40 -22.36
C THR A 434 -4.49 32.72 -21.92
N PRO A 435 -3.76 32.05 -22.84
CA PRO A 435 -2.54 31.32 -22.52
C PRO A 435 -1.35 32.28 -22.32
N GLU A 436 -0.85 32.35 -21.09
CA GLU A 436 0.44 32.98 -20.77
C GLU A 436 1.62 32.03 -21.02
N GLU A 437 2.73 32.68 -21.36
CA GLU A 437 3.99 32.14 -21.86
C GLU A 437 4.73 31.18 -20.91
N THR A 438 5.50 30.27 -21.51
CA THR A 438 6.46 29.41 -20.84
C THR A 438 7.49 30.24 -20.02
N PRO A 439 7.79 29.88 -18.76
CA PRO A 439 8.74 30.62 -17.93
C PRO A 439 10.18 30.43 -18.40
N LYS A 440 10.84 31.54 -18.76
CA LYS A 440 12.28 31.61 -19.05
C LYS A 440 13.06 31.70 -17.73
N ILE A 441 13.97 30.74 -17.49
CA ILE A 441 14.89 30.74 -16.35
C ILE A 441 15.93 31.84 -16.55
N GLN A 442 16.04 32.79 -15.61
CA GLN A 442 17.08 33.83 -15.58
C GLN A 442 18.14 33.50 -14.53
N LEU A 443 19.42 33.66 -14.88
CA LEU A 443 20.56 33.62 -13.95
C LEU A 443 21.27 34.97 -14.06
N ASN A 444 21.36 35.71 -12.94
CA ASN A 444 22.04 37.01 -12.83
C ASN A 444 21.70 38.07 -13.89
N GLY A 445 20.41 38.21 -14.23
CA GLY A 445 19.90 39.41 -14.90
C GLY A 445 20.10 39.52 -16.41
N GLU A 446 20.53 38.46 -17.11
CA GLU A 446 20.58 38.45 -18.59
C GLU A 446 19.91 37.18 -19.16
N ALA A 447 19.12 37.34 -20.22
CA ALA A 447 18.35 36.26 -20.84
C ALA A 447 19.18 35.47 -21.88
N LEU A 448 19.32 34.15 -21.68
CA LEU A 448 19.98 33.25 -22.64
C LEU A 448 19.07 33.00 -23.86
N ALA A 449 19.56 33.37 -25.06
CA ALA A 449 18.93 33.04 -26.33
C ALA A 449 19.05 31.54 -26.65
N SER A 450 17.95 30.93 -27.09
CA SER A 450 17.87 29.53 -27.54
C SER A 450 18.50 29.33 -28.93
N PRO A 451 19.26 28.25 -29.21
CA PRO A 451 19.81 28.01 -30.54
C PRO A 451 18.81 27.33 -31.48
N ILE A 452 18.37 28.13 -32.47
CA ILE A 452 18.17 27.88 -33.91
C ILE A 452 17.91 26.42 -34.38
N GLU A 453 16.74 26.26 -35.03
CA GLU A 453 16.39 25.21 -35.98
C GLU A 453 17.35 25.16 -37.18
N GLY A 454 17.94 23.99 -37.44
CA GLY A 454 18.69 23.72 -38.67
C GLY A 454 17.83 22.93 -39.67
N GLN A 455 17.37 23.60 -40.73
CA GLN A 455 17.03 22.97 -42.00
C GLN A 455 18.29 22.33 -42.60
N ALA A 456 18.20 21.08 -43.05
CA ALA A 456 19.25 20.43 -43.84
C ALA A 456 18.63 19.79 -45.08
N THR A 457 18.76 20.49 -46.21
CA THR A 457 18.66 19.94 -47.57
C THR A 457 20.06 19.64 -48.11
N GLY A 458 20.25 18.45 -48.68
CA GLY A 458 21.27 18.14 -49.68
C GLY A 458 22.71 17.92 -49.18
N PHE A 459 23.19 16.68 -49.22
CA PHE A 459 24.19 16.23 -50.20
C PHE A 459 24.69 14.81 -49.89
N GLU A 460 24.89 14.06 -50.98
CA GLU A 460 25.44 12.72 -51.14
C GLU A 460 26.56 12.31 -50.17
N ASN A 461 26.50 11.06 -49.70
CA ASN A 461 27.66 10.34 -49.20
C ASN A 461 27.99 9.14 -50.11
N HIS A 462 29.06 9.32 -50.87
CA HIS A 462 29.80 8.27 -51.57
C HIS A 462 30.30 7.20 -50.59
N ARG A 463 30.12 5.93 -50.96
CA ARG A 463 30.84 4.78 -50.40
C ARG A 463 32.22 4.65 -51.09
N PRO A 464 33.31 4.32 -50.37
CA PRO A 464 34.50 3.81 -51.02
C PRO A 464 34.49 2.26 -50.99
N ASN A 465 34.36 1.65 -52.17
CA ASN A 465 34.78 0.28 -52.41
C ASN A 465 36.23 0.32 -52.89
N GLY A 466 37.14 -0.35 -52.18
CA GLY A 466 38.48 -0.63 -52.66
C GLY A 466 38.47 -1.77 -53.67
N VAL A 467 39.06 -1.54 -54.85
CA VAL A 467 39.59 -2.59 -55.72
C VAL A 467 40.88 -2.08 -56.37
N HIS A 468 41.92 -2.91 -56.24
CA HIS A 468 43.23 -2.81 -56.89
C HIS A 468 43.17 -2.62 -58.42
N LYS A 469 44.10 -1.81 -58.97
CA LYS A 469 45.03 -2.21 -60.03
C LYS A 469 46.11 -1.14 -60.30
N ARG A 470 47.37 -1.60 -60.30
CA ARG A 470 48.57 -1.24 -61.13
C ARG A 470 48.74 0.25 -61.47
N THR A 471 49.87 0.89 -61.21
CA THR A 471 51.28 0.53 -61.54
C THR A 471 52.23 1.34 -60.70
#